data_AF-E2BT70-F1
#
_entry.id   AF-E2BT70-F1
#
_cell.length_a   1.000
_cell.length_b   1.000
_cell.length_c   1.000
_cell.angle_alpha   90.00
_cell.angle_beta   90.00
_cell.angle_gamma   90.00
#
_symmetry.space_group_name_H-M   'P 1'
#
loop_
_entity.id
_entity.type
_entity.pdbx_description
1 polymer ?
#
loop_
_entity_poly.entity_id
_entity_poly.type
_entity_poly.pdbx_seq_one_letter_code
_entity_poly.pdbx_strand_id
1 'polypeptide(L)'
;MNPSRNMILSLYRNLIRESKQWNSYNYRMYALRKVRQEFKENKILQDQEKIKQCYTKGQEALALIKRQVILSNIYGTRPLIIEIQSKAN
;
A
#
# COMPACT_ATOMS: atom_id res chain seq x y z
N MET A 1 5.33 10.12 -20.42
CA MET A 1 6.58 9.56 -19.88
C MET A 1 6.34 8.14 -19.41
N ASN A 2 7.16 7.19 -19.85
CA ASN A 2 7.09 5.81 -19.35
C ASN A 2 7.89 5.73 -18.04
N PRO A 3 7.33 5.14 -16.98
CA PRO A 3 7.99 5.09 -15.69
C PRO A 3 9.22 4.19 -15.76
N SER A 4 10.37 4.68 -15.29
CA SER A 4 11.57 3.85 -15.19
C SER A 4 11.41 2.78 -14.10
N ARG A 5 12.20 1.70 -14.20
CA ARG A 5 12.23 0.65 -13.17
C ARG A 5 12.45 1.20 -11.76
N ASN A 6 13.30 2.22 -11.63
CA ASN A 6 13.57 2.86 -10.34
C ASN A 6 12.36 3.61 -9.78
N MET A 7 11.59 4.28 -10.65
CA MET A 7 10.34 4.93 -10.26
C MET A 7 9.30 3.92 -9.77
N ILE A 8 9.15 2.80 -10.47
CA ILE A 8 8.24 1.71 -10.09
C ILE A 8 8.63 1.11 -8.73
N LEU A 9 9.92 0.83 -8.52
CA LEU A 9 10.40 0.30 -7.24
C LEU A 9 10.29 1.32 -6.10
N SER A 10 10.48 2.61 -6.38
CA SER A 10 10.24 3.68 -5.41
C SER A 10 8.77 3.74 -5.01
N LEU A 11 7.86 3.68 -5.99
CA LEU A 11 6.42 3.64 -5.76
C LEU A 11 6.01 2.44 -4.88
N TYR A 12 6.52 1.24 -5.19
CA TYR A 12 6.29 0.04 -4.37
C TYR A 12 6.71 0.25 -2.90
N ARG A 13 7.94 0.73 -2.68
CA ARG A 13 8.45 0.98 -1.32
C ARG A 13 7.62 2.01 -0.58
N ASN A 14 7.22 3.09 -1.27
CA ASN A 14 6.37 4.13 -0.69
C ASN A 14 5.00 3.56 -0.31
N LEU A 15 4.33 2.81 -1.19
CA LEU A 15 3.04 2.17 -0.90
C LEU A 15 3.11 1.25 0.33
N ILE A 16 4.16 0.42 0.42
CA ILE A 16 4.38 -0.45 1.58
C ILE A 16 4.64 0.36 2.84
N ARG A 17 5.46 1.42 2.77
CA ARG A 17 5.77 2.27 3.92
C ARG A 17 4.52 2.97 4.44
N GLU A 18 3.74 3.62 3.57
CA GLU A 18 2.52 4.31 3.99
C GLU A 18 1.47 3.34 4.52
N SER A 19 1.29 2.18 3.88
CA SER A 19 0.34 1.17 4.36
C SER A 19 0.64 0.66 5.78
N LYS A 20 1.91 0.64 6.21
CA LYS A 20 2.30 0.24 7.57
C LYS A 20 1.92 1.27 8.64
N GLN A 21 1.71 2.52 8.26
CA GLN A 21 1.37 3.60 9.18
C GLN A 21 -0.10 3.56 9.62
N TRP A 22 -0.92 2.69 9.04
CA TRP A 22 -2.32 2.53 9.43
C TRP A 22 -2.43 1.91 10.83
N ASN A 23 -3.10 2.61 11.74
CA ASN A 23 -3.36 2.10 13.09
C ASN A 23 -4.30 0.88 13.09
N SER A 24 -5.31 0.88 12.22
CA SER A 24 -6.24 -0.24 12.09
C SER A 24 -5.56 -1.46 11.45
N TYR A 25 -5.58 -2.59 12.16
CA TYR A 25 -5.06 -3.88 11.69
C TYR A 25 -5.60 -4.27 10.32
N ASN A 26 -6.93 -4.22 10.16
CA ASN A 26 -7.60 -4.72 8.96
C ASN A 26 -7.15 -3.94 7.72
N TYR A 27 -7.12 -2.61 7.80
CA TYR A 27 -6.67 -1.77 6.70
C TYR A 27 -5.18 -1.94 6.42
N ARG A 28 -4.34 -1.96 7.46
CA ARG A 28 -2.89 -2.19 7.32
C ARG A 28 -2.59 -3.51 6.60
N MET A 29 -3.20 -4.61 7.07
CA MET A 29 -2.96 -5.93 6.50
C MET A 29 -3.54 -6.09 5.11
N TYR A 30 -4.74 -5.55 4.85
CA TYR A 30 -5.34 -5.54 3.53
C TYR A 30 -4.48 -4.78 2.52
N ALA A 31 -4.09 -3.53 2.84
CA ALA A 31 -3.31 -2.69 1.95
C ALA A 31 -1.95 -3.33 1.62
N LEU A 32 -1.25 -3.86 2.63
CA LEU A 32 0.02 -4.56 2.42
C LEU A 32 -0.12 -5.79 1.52
N ARG A 33 -1.15 -6.61 1.74
CA ARG A 33 -1.42 -7.78 0.90
C ARG A 33 -1.74 -7.37 -0.53
N LYS A 34 -2.63 -6.39 -0.70
CA LYS A 34 -3.10 -5.92 -2.00
C LYS A 34 -1.97 -5.32 -2.83
N VAL A 35 -1.13 -4.47 -2.23
CA VAL A 35 0.05 -3.89 -2.90
C VAL A 35 1.02 -4.99 -3.34
N ARG A 36 1.35 -5.95 -2.46
CA ARG A 36 2.24 -7.07 -2.83
C ARG A 36 1.67 -7.91 -3.97
N GLN A 37 0.37 -8.20 -3.90
CA GLN A 37 -0.32 -9.00 -4.91
C GLN A 37 -0.31 -8.29 -6.26
N GLU A 38 -0.74 -7.02 -6.34
CA GLU A 38 -0.79 -6.29 -7.61
C GLU A 38 0.59 -6.14 -8.25
N PHE A 39 1.64 -5.88 -7.46
CA PHE A 39 3.01 -5.81 -8.00
C PHE A 39 3.54 -7.17 -8.45
N LYS A 40 3.15 -8.27 -7.78
CA LYS A 40 3.52 -9.63 -8.19
C LYS A 40 2.84 -10.03 -9.49
N GLU A 41 1.54 -9.77 -9.62
CA GLU A 41 0.73 -10.08 -10.80
C GLU A 41 1.22 -9.30 -12.03
N ASN A 42 1.55 -8.02 -11.86
CA ASN A 42 1.99 -7.17 -12.97
C ASN A 42 3.50 -7.22 -13.26
N LYS A 43 4.27 -8.10 -12.58
CA LYS A 43 5.73 -8.18 -12.74
C LYS A 43 6.17 -8.57 -14.16
N ILE A 44 5.40 -9.41 -14.84
CA ILE A 44 5.69 -9.94 -16.18
C ILE A 44 5.08 -9.10 -17.31
N LEU A 45 4.41 -8.00 -16.98
CA LEU A 45 3.77 -7.13 -17.95
C LEU A 45 4.82 -6.45 -18.83
N GLN A 46 4.70 -6.60 -20.15
CA GLN A 46 5.64 -6.01 -21.13
C GLN A 46 5.03 -4.83 -21.90
N ASP A 47 3.70 -4.73 -21.89
CA ASP A 47 2.94 -3.66 -22.55
C ASP A 47 3.17 -2.32 -21.83
N GLN A 48 3.82 -1.39 -22.55
CA GLN A 48 4.22 -0.08 -22.02
C GLN A 48 3.03 0.79 -21.60
N GLU A 49 1.91 0.74 -22.34
CA GLU A 49 0.72 1.53 -22.00
C GLU A 49 0.06 0.99 -20.73
N LYS A 50 -0.03 -0.34 -20.58
CA LYS A 50 -0.55 -0.95 -19.35
C LYS A 50 0.37 -0.67 -18.15
N ILE A 51 1.70 -0.71 -18.32
CA ILE A 51 2.65 -0.35 -17.26
C ILE A 51 2.41 1.08 -16.79
N LYS A 52 2.23 2.01 -17.73
CA LYS A 52 1.95 3.41 -17.45
C LYS A 52 0.62 3.59 -16.71
N GLN A 53 -0.43 2.90 -17.14
CA GLN A 53 -1.73 2.91 -16.45
C GLN A 53 -1.62 2.38 -15.01
N CYS A 54 -0.95 1.23 -14.81
CA CYS A 54 -0.69 0.67 -13.48
C CYS A 54 0.11 1.64 -12.60
N TYR A 55 1.10 2.32 -13.17
CA TYR A 55 1.90 3.29 -12.45
C TYR A 55 1.09 4.52 -12.01
N THR A 56 0.24 5.07 -12.89
CA THR A 56 -0.68 6.16 -12.54
C THR A 56 -1.65 5.74 -11.44
N LYS A 57 -2.29 4.57 -11.59
CA LYS A 57 -3.18 3.99 -10.58
C LYS A 57 -2.46 3.80 -9.23
N GLY A 58 -1.21 3.36 -9.24
CA GLY A 58 -0.43 3.21 -8.01
C GLY A 58 -0.10 4.55 -7.34
N GLN A 59 0.15 5.61 -8.11
CA GLN A 59 0.34 6.96 -7.56
C GLN A 59 -0.94 7.51 -6.91
N GLU A 60 -2.09 7.32 -7.56
CA GLU A 60 -3.40 7.68 -7.00
C GLU A 60 -3.69 6.90 -5.70
N ALA A 61 -3.41 5.59 -5.71
CA ALA A 61 -3.54 4.74 -4.53
C ALA A 61 -2.62 5.23 -3.39
N LEU A 62 -1.38 5.64 -3.68
CA LEU A 62 -0.47 6.20 -2.69
C LEU A 62 -1.04 7.48 -2.05
N ALA A 63 -1.58 8.40 -2.86
CA ALA A 63 -2.19 9.62 -2.36
C ALA A 63 -3.45 9.34 -1.52
N LEU A 64 -4.24 8.33 -1.90
CA LEU A 64 -5.38 7.88 -1.12
C LEU A 64 -4.95 7.28 0.23
N ILE A 65 -3.98 6.35 0.24
CA ILE A 65 -3.49 5.71 1.46
C ILE A 65 -2.95 6.76 2.44
N LYS A 66 -2.17 7.74 1.96
CA LYS A 66 -1.67 8.83 2.82
C LYS A 66 -2.80 9.59 3.53
N ARG A 67 -3.85 9.97 2.79
CA ARG A 67 -5.01 10.66 3.37
C ARG A 67 -5.75 9.79 4.38
N GLN A 68 -5.97 8.52 4.03
CA GLN A 68 -6.71 7.59 4.89
C GLN A 68 -5.94 7.21 6.16
N VAL A 69 -4.62 7.12 6.11
CA VAL A 69 -3.77 6.95 7.30
C VAL A 69 -3.93 8.14 8.25
N ILE A 70 -3.87 9.37 7.73
CA ILE A 70 -4.05 10.58 8.55
C ILE A 70 -5.43 10.56 9.23
N LEU A 71 -6.50 10.30 8.47
CA LEU A 71 -7.86 10.20 9.02
C LEU A 71 -7.97 9.09 10.08
N SER A 72 -7.39 7.92 9.82
CA SER A 72 -7.38 6.80 10.76
C SER A 72 -6.60 7.12 12.04
N ASN A 73 -5.63 8.02 12.00
CA ASN A 73 -4.88 8.45 13.18
C ASN A 73 -5.69 9.45 14.01
N ILE A 74 -6.41 10.37 13.35
CA ILE A 74 -7.29 11.34 14.03
C ILE A 74 -8.48 10.64 14.68
N TYR A 75 -9.10 9.68 13.98
CA TYR A 75 -10.28 8.94 14.44
C TYR A 75 -9.94 7.51 14.87
N GLY A 76 -8.76 7.30 15.43
CA GLY A 76 -8.26 5.98 15.81
C GLY A 76 -9.16 5.26 16.81
N THR A 77 -9.27 3.94 16.66
CA THR A 77 -10.02 3.07 17.57
C THR A 77 -9.07 2.20 18.39
N ARG A 78 -9.61 1.50 19.40
CA ARG A 78 -8.85 0.55 20.21
C ARG A 78 -8.37 -0.62 19.34
N PRO A 79 -7.18 -1.18 19.61
CA PRO A 79 -6.66 -2.34 18.89
C PRO A 79 -7.58 -3.56 19.07
N LEU A 80 -7.57 -4.44 18.08
CA LEU A 80 -8.35 -5.68 18.14
C LEU A 80 -7.74 -6.66 19.15
N ILE A 81 -8.55 -7.58 19.70
CA ILE A 81 -8.10 -8.59 20.68
C ILE A 81 -6.90 -9.41 20.15
N ILE A 82 -6.91 -9.75 18.86
CA ILE A 82 -5.84 -10.49 18.17
C ILE A 82 -4.49 -9.73 18.17
N GLU A 83 -4.51 -8.40 18.21
CA GLU A 83 -3.30 -7.58 18.26
C GLU A 83 -2.70 -7.51 19.67
N ILE A 84 -3.54 -7.69 20.69
CA ILE A 84 -3.14 -7.69 22.09
C ILE A 84 -2.46 -9.01 22.43
N GLN A 85 -3.08 -10.13 22.05
CA GLN A 85 -2.53 -11.47 22.28
C GLN A 85 -1.18 -11.68 21.59
N SER A 86 -1.00 -11.14 20.38
CA SER A 86 0.27 -11.22 19.66
C SER A 86 1.44 -10.47 20.32
N LYS A 87 1.19 -9.53 21.23
CA LYS A 87 2.26 -8.77 21.93
C LYS A 87 2.65 -9.39 23.28
N ALA A 88 1.81 -10.27 23.82
CA ALA A 88 2.03 -10.91 25.11
C ALA A 88 2.86 -12.20 25.02
N ASN A 89 3.05 -12.71 23.79
CA ASN A 89 3.89 -13.87 23.46
C ASN A 89 5.15 -13.40 22.74
#